data_AF-A0A1J3EII2-F1
#
_entry.id   AF-A0A1J3EII2-F1
#
_cell.length_a   1.000
_cell.length_b   1.000
_cell.length_c   1.000
_cell.angle_alpha   90.00
_cell.angle_beta   90.00
_cell.angle_gamma   90.00
#
_symmetry.space_group_name_H-M   'P 1'
#
loop_
_entity.id
_entity.type
_entity.pdbx_description
1 polymer ?
#
loop_
_entity_poly.entity_id
_entity_poly.type
_entity_poly.pdbx_seq_one_letter_code
_entity_poly.pdbx_strand_id
1 'polypeptide(L)' 'DKQVFRLCQIDHVYEVHSLNEDEALQLFSQCVFGEDIREQNMRELSMQVVDYTNGNPLALRFYGGELKGKKLSEMETTF' A
#
# COMPACT_ATOMS: atom_id res chain seq x y z
N ASP A 1 -19.23 3.04 -10.71
CA ASP A 1 -19.43 4.42 -11.17
C ASP A 1 -20.38 5.12 -10.19
N LYS A 2 -20.06 6.36 -9.74
CA LYS A 2 -20.83 7.12 -8.73
C LYS A 2 -22.26 7.43 -9.20
N GLN A 3 -22.55 7.26 -10.50
CA GLN A 3 -23.88 7.45 -11.08
C GLN A 3 -24.96 6.53 -10.51
N VAL A 4 -24.60 5.32 -10.06
CA VAL A 4 -25.55 4.36 -9.48
C VAL A 4 -26.06 4.83 -8.11
N PHE A 5 -25.25 5.58 -7.35
CA PHE A 5 -25.62 6.05 -6.02
C PHE A 5 -26.81 7.03 -6.04
N ARG A 6 -26.96 7.81 -7.12
CA ARG A 6 -28.09 8.73 -7.30
C ARG A 6 -29.43 8.01 -7.51
N LEU A 7 -29.41 6.83 -8.13
CA LEU A 7 -30.62 6.04 -8.39
C LEU A 7 -31.19 5.40 -7.11
N CYS A 8 -30.32 5.17 -6.11
CA CYS A 8 -30.69 4.52 -4.84
C CYS A 8 -30.92 5.51 -3.68
N GLN A 9 -31.01 6.82 -3.94
CA GLN A 9 -31.18 7.86 -2.90
C GLN A 9 -30.14 7.74 -1.77
N ILE A 10 -28.87 7.48 -2.11
CA ILE A 10 -27.81 7.47 -1.12
C ILE A 10 -27.43 8.91 -0.79
N ASP A 11 -27.86 9.39 0.38
CA ASP A 11 -27.62 10.76 0.85
C ASP A 11 -26.19 11.01 1.32
N HIS A 12 -25.42 9.95 1.60
CA HIS A 12 -24.05 10.09 2.08
C HIS A 12 -23.11 9.09 1.40
N VAL A 13 -22.11 9.63 0.70
CA VAL A 13 -21.03 8.86 0.08
C VAL A 13 -19.72 9.28 0.73
N TYR A 14 -19.06 8.34 1.40
CA TYR A 14 -17.73 8.55 1.95
C TYR A 14 -16.68 8.15 0.91
N GLU A 15 -15.81 9.09 0.57
CA GLU A 15 -14.66 8.82 -0.31
C GLU A 15 -13.48 8.39 0.56
N VAL A 16 -12.97 7.19 0.31
CA VAL A 16 -11.78 6.69 0.99
C VAL A 16 -10.56 7.32 0.33
N HIS A 17 -9.79 8.09 1.09
CA HIS A 17 -8.54 8.67 0.64
C HIS A 17 -7.40 7.64 0.64
N SER A 18 -6.37 7.90 -0.17
CA SER A 18 -5.10 7.16 -0.08
C SER A 18 -4.50 7.31 1.33
N LEU A 19 -3.73 6.30 1.72
CA LEU A 19 -2.93 6.36 2.94
C LEU A 19 -1.86 7.45 2.80
N ASN A 20 -1.54 8.10 3.92
CA ASN A 20 -0.36 8.95 3.96
C ASN A 20 0.93 8.10 3.96
N GLU A 21 2.09 8.74 3.81
CA GLU A 21 3.38 8.04 3.70
C GLU A 21 3.64 7.10 4.89
N ASP A 22 3.47 7.57 6.13
CA ASP A 22 3.67 6.75 7.34
C ASP A 22 2.70 5.57 7.41
N GLU A 23 1.41 5.79 7.14
CA GLU A 23 0.39 4.73 7.10
C GLU A 23 0.67 3.70 6.01
N ALA A 24 1.10 4.15 4.84
CA ALA A 24 1.41 3.31 3.70
C ALA A 24 2.66 2.44 3.97
N LEU A 25 3.71 3.04 4.54
CA LEU A 25 4.92 2.33 4.98
C LEU A 25 4.59 1.29 6.04
N GLN A 26 3.81 1.66 7.05
CA GLN A 26 3.39 0.75 8.11
C GLN A 26 2.60 -0.44 7.55
N LEU A 27 1.61 -0.18 6.68
CA LEU A 27 0.82 -1.23 6.04
C LEU A 27 1.70 -2.16 5.21
N PHE A 28 2.60 -1.61 4.39
CA PHE A 28 3.49 -2.39 3.55
C PHE A 28 4.42 -3.27 4.37
N SER A 29 5.04 -2.72 5.42
CA SER A 29 5.90 -3.47 6.32
C SER A 29 5.17 -4.64 6.97
N GLN A 30 3.94 -4.42 7.45
CA GLN A 30 3.11 -5.49 8.00
C GLN A 30 2.78 -6.57 6.96
N CYS A 31 2.58 -6.21 5.70
CA CYS A 31 2.30 -7.17 4.63
C CYS A 31 3.50 -8.08 4.32
N VAL A 32 4.70 -7.49 4.28
CA VAL A 32 5.94 -8.21 3.92
C VAL A 32 6.50 -8.99 5.12
N PHE A 33 6.63 -8.34 6.27
CA PHE A 33 7.38 -8.83 7.41
C PHE A 33 6.49 -9.34 8.56
N GLY A 34 5.22 -8.97 8.58
CA GLY A 34 4.31 -9.29 9.68
C GLY A 34 4.45 -8.36 10.89
N GLU A 35 5.36 -7.41 10.85
CA GLU A 35 5.57 -6.38 11.87
C GLU A 35 5.99 -5.05 11.23
N ASP A 36 6.02 -3.99 12.03
CA ASP A 36 6.49 -2.67 11.61
C ASP A 36 8.02 -2.61 11.70
N ILE A 37 8.69 -2.65 10.56
CA ILE A 37 10.15 -2.67 10.43
C ILE A 37 10.61 -1.31 9.94
N ARG A 38 11.43 -0.66 10.78
CA ARG A 38 12.00 0.67 10.52
C ARG A 38 13.46 0.63 10.06
N GLU A 39 13.94 -0.53 9.61
CA GLU A 39 15.30 -0.66 9.11
C GLU A 39 15.54 0.26 7.91
N GLN A 40 16.66 1.00 7.93
CA GLN A 40 16.92 2.06 6.96
C GLN A 40 17.04 1.55 5.52
N ASN A 41 17.61 0.36 5.32
CA ASN A 41 17.72 -0.28 4.00
C ASN A 41 16.35 -0.75 3.47
N MET A 42 15.42 -1.12 4.36
CA MET A 42 14.05 -1.51 3.98
C MET A 42 13.18 -0.29 3.72
N ARG A 43 13.48 0.84 4.38
CA ARG A 43 12.73 2.08 4.24
C ARG A 43 12.79 2.63 2.81
N GLU A 44 13.94 2.62 2.16
CA GLU A 44 14.09 3.13 0.79
C GLU A 44 13.24 2.35 -0.22
N LEU A 45 13.31 1.02 -0.20
CA LEU A 45 12.49 0.17 -1.07
C LEU A 45 11.00 0.25 -0.74
N SER A 46 10.66 0.28 0.55
CA SER A 46 9.27 0.47 0.97
C SER A 46 8.72 1.79 0.44
N MET A 47 9.53 2.85 0.44
CA MET A 47 9.14 4.16 -0.07
C MET A 47 8.93 4.15 -1.59
N GLN A 48 9.76 3.44 -2.35
CA GLN A 48 9.54 3.25 -3.79
C GLN A 48 8.19 2.56 -4.09
N VAL A 49 7.83 1.52 -3.32
CA VAL A 49 6.54 0.84 -3.47
C VAL A 49 5.38 1.75 -3.05
N VAL A 50 5.55 2.52 -1.97
CA VAL A 50 4.54 3.49 -1.52
C VAL A 50 4.30 4.57 -2.57
N ASP A 51 5.35 5.12 -3.16
CA ASP A 51 5.27 6.10 -4.25
C ASP A 51 4.60 5.51 -5.49
N TYR A 52 5.00 4.30 -5.88
CA TYR A 52 4.43 3.61 -7.04
C TYR A 52 2.93 3.32 -6.87
N THR A 53 2.51 2.94 -5.66
CA THR A 53 1.11 2.64 -5.34
C THR A 53 0.30 3.88 -4.98
N ASN A 54 0.94 5.04 -4.84
CA ASN A 54 0.35 6.31 -4.44
C ASN A 54 -0.55 6.18 -3.19
N GLY A 55 -0.06 5.44 -2.20
CA GLY A 55 -0.78 5.17 -0.94
C GLY A 55 -2.04 4.32 -1.08
N ASN A 56 -2.25 3.63 -2.21
CA ASN A 56 -3.42 2.78 -2.40
C ASN A 56 -3.30 1.50 -1.54
N PRO A 57 -4.17 1.30 -0.53
CA PRO A 57 -4.05 0.19 0.40
C PRO A 57 -4.21 -1.19 -0.26
N LEU A 58 -4.97 -1.29 -1.35
CA LEU A 58 -5.14 -2.56 -2.08
C LEU A 58 -3.87 -2.90 -2.86
N ALA A 59 -3.28 -1.92 -3.54
CA ALA A 59 -2.04 -2.11 -4.29
C ALA A 59 -0.87 -2.42 -3.34
N LEU A 60 -0.76 -1.71 -2.21
CA LEU A 60 0.24 -1.99 -1.18
C LEU A 60 0.16 -3.42 -0.66
N ARG A 61 -1.05 -3.93 -0.37
CA ARG A 61 -1.25 -5.32 0.06
C ARG A 61 -0.87 -6.32 -1.02
N PHE A 62 -1.18 -6.02 -2.28
CA PHE A 62 -0.80 -6.89 -3.40
C PHE A 62 0.72 -7.02 -3.49
N TYR A 63 1.44 -5.89 -3.57
CA TYR A 63 2.90 -5.91 -3.66
C TYR A 63 3.56 -6.46 -2.39
N GLY A 64 3.05 -6.12 -1.21
CA GLY A 64 3.56 -6.69 0.04
C GLY A 64 3.42 -8.22 0.09
N GLY A 65 2.33 -8.77 -0.46
CA GLY A 65 2.16 -10.22 -0.62
C GLY A 65 3.13 -10.84 -1.62
N GLU A 66 3.32 -10.19 -2.78
CA GLU A 66 4.26 -10.63 -3.83
C GLU A 66 5.73 -10.64 -3.37
N LEU A 67 6.07 -9.78 -2.42
CA LEU A 67 7.42 -9.61 -1.89
C LEU A 67 7.64 -10.39 -0.58
N LYS A 68 6.59 -10.94 0.01
CA LYS A 68 6.67 -11.69 1.27
C LYS A 68 7.63 -12.88 1.12
N GLY A 69 8.66 -12.92 1.97
CA GLY A 69 9.67 -13.97 1.99
C GLY A 69 10.74 -13.89 0.91
N LYS A 70 10.70 -12.88 0.02
CA LYS A 70 11.79 -12.59 -0.91
C LYS A 70 12.92 -11.83 -0.20
N LYS A 71 14.15 -12.00 -0.69
CA LYS A 71 15.30 -11.21 -0.20
C LYS A 71 15.27 -9.80 -0.78
N LEU A 72 15.87 -8.85 -0.06
CA LEU A 72 16.07 -7.46 -0.52
C LEU A 72 16.55 -7.37 -1.97
N SER A 73 17.57 -8.15 -2.34
CA SER A 73 18.14 -8.19 -3.69
C SER A 73 17.16 -8.64 -4.78
N GLU A 74 16.11 -9.39 -4.43
CA GLU A 74 15.07 -9.83 -5.36
C GLU A 74 13.93 -8.79 -5.47
N MET A 75 13.77 -7.95 -4.44
CA MET A 75 12.79 -6.86 -4.45
C MET A 75 13.25 -5.72 -5.36
N GLU A 76 14.56 -5.41 -5.35
CA GLU A 76 15.18 -4.37 -6.19
C GLU A 76 15.00 -4.59 -7.70
N THR A 77 14.74 -5.83 -8.15
CA THR A 77 14.51 -6.13 -9.57
C THR A 77 13.04 -5.97 -10.00
N THR A 78 12.14 -5.69 -9.07
CA THR A 78 10.68 -5.69 -9.31
C THR A 78 10.12 -4.28 -9.56
N PHE A 79 10.87 -3.22 -9.23
CA PHE A 79 10.49 -1.81 -9.33
C PHE A 79 11.63 -0.98 -9.94
#